data_AF-A0A8T4QLJ1-F1
#
_entry.id   AF-A0A8T4QLJ1-F1
#
_cell.length_a   1.000
_cell.length_b   1.000
_cell.length_c   1.000
_cell.angle_alpha   90.00
_cell.angle_beta   90.00
_cell.angle_gamma   90.00
#
_symmetry.space_group_name_H-M   'P 1'
#
loop_
_entity.id
_entity.type
_entity.pdbx_description
1 polymer ?
#
loop_
_entity_poly.entity_id
_entity_poly.type
_entity_poly.pdbx_seq_one_letter_code
_entity_poly.pdbx_strand_id
1 'polypeptide(L)' 'MLIHCPECKEKLHEGQHKYPDGLFLVKYCKNCGFREERPSK' A
#
# COMPACT_ATOMS: atom_id res chain seq x y z
N MET A 1 -8.11 -4.71 -9.34
CA MET A 1 -9.08 -3.84 -8.65
C MET A 1 -9.31 -4.40 -7.25
N LEU A 2 -8.71 -3.77 -6.23
CA LEU A 2 -9.05 -3.88 -4.80
C LEU A 2 -8.24 -2.76 -4.13
N ILE A 3 -8.80 -1.55 -4.19
CA ILE A 3 -8.16 -0.29 -3.72
C ILE A 3 -8.85 0.16 -2.42
N HIS A 4 -9.40 -0.74 -1.61
CA HIS A 4 -10.14 -0.38 -0.40
C HIS A 4 -9.54 -1.06 0.84
N CYS A 5 -9.39 -0.32 1.96
CA CYS A 5 -8.88 -0.83 3.24
C CYS A 5 -9.83 -1.95 3.71
N PRO A 6 -9.33 -3.16 4.04
CA PRO A 6 -10.20 -4.23 4.54
C PRO A 6 -10.89 -3.86 5.85
N GLU A 7 -10.32 -2.93 6.62
CA GLU A 7 -10.86 -2.52 7.92
C GLU A 7 -11.92 -1.43 7.81
N CYS A 8 -11.65 -0.34 7.10
CA CYS A 8 -12.54 0.83 7.04
C CYS A 8 -13.21 1.05 5.67
N LYS A 9 -12.94 0.20 4.67
CA LYS A 9 -13.45 0.29 3.29
C LYS A 9 -13.09 1.58 2.53
N GLU A 10 -12.31 2.47 3.14
CA GLU A 10 -11.77 3.68 2.50
C GLU A 10 -10.76 3.34 1.40
N LYS A 11 -10.55 4.30 0.50
CA LYS A 11 -9.57 4.15 -0.57
C LYS A 11 -8.15 4.02 -0.02
N LEU A 12 -7.45 2.96 -0.43
CA LEU A 12 -6.03 2.79 -0.18
C LEU A 12 -5.23 3.72 -1.08
N HIS A 13 -4.25 4.38 -0.49
CA HIS A 13 -3.24 5.13 -1.21
C HIS A 13 -2.11 4.18 -1.61
N GLU A 14 -1.73 4.24 -2.88
CA GLU A 14 -0.66 3.41 -3.44
C GLU A 14 0.54 4.31 -3.76
N GLY A 15 1.74 3.85 -3.42
CA GLY A 15 3.00 4.50 -3.71
C GLY A 15 4.08 3.47 -4.04
N GLN A 16 5.18 3.92 -4.63
CA GLN A 16 6.34 3.07 -4.90
C GLN A 16 7.54 3.63 -4.16
N HIS A 17 8.20 2.78 -3.39
CA HIS A 17 9.43 3.09 -2.68
C HIS A 17 10.58 2.33 -3.32
N LYS A 18 11.64 3.05 -3.67
CA LYS A 18 12.88 2.45 -4.17
C LYS A 18 13.79 2.19 -2.98
N TYR A 19 13.93 0.91 -2.63
CA TYR A 19 14.89 0.42 -1.65
C TYR A 19 16.16 -0.08 -2.37
N PRO A 20 17.27 -0.30 -1.66
CA PRO A 20 18.48 -0.90 -2.25
C PRO A 20 18.23 -2.27 -2.89
N ASP A 21 17.32 -3.07 -2.32
CA ASP A 21 16.90 -4.39 -2.84
C ASP A 21 15.96 -4.33 -4.06
N GLY A 22 15.42 -3.14 -4.40
CA GLY A 22 14.53 -2.97 -5.55
C GLY A 22 13.35 -2.03 -5.31
N LEU A 23 12.38 -2.08 -6.21
CA LEU A 23 11.14 -1.32 -6.10
C LEU A 23 10.13 -2.09 -5.26
N PHE A 24 9.56 -1.41 -4.27
CA PHE A 24 8.50 -1.94 -3.42
C PHE A 24 7.26 -1.09 -3.61
N LEU A 25 6.13 -1.77 -3.80
CA LEU A 25 4.83 -1.16 -3.91
C LEU A 25 4.21 -1.12 -2.51
N VAL A 26 3.97 0.09 -2.03
CA VAL A 26 3.45 0.36 -0.69
C VAL A 26 2.00 0.80 -0.84
N LYS A 27 1.09 0.12 -0.14
CA LYS A 27 -0.31 0.50 -0.03
C LYS A 27 -0.59 0.88 1.41
N TYR A 28 -1.22 2.01 1.64
CA TYR A 28 -1.57 2.43 2.99
C TYR A 28 -2.91 3.16 3.03
N CYS A 29 -3.60 3.08 4.16
CA CYS A 29 -4.83 3.81 4.40
C CYS A 29 -4.58 4.89 5.44
N LYS A 30 -4.95 6.14 5.11
CA LYS A 30 -4.81 7.28 6.03
C LYS A 30 -5.86 7.29 7.15
N ASN A 31 -6.95 6.54 7.00
CA ASN A 31 -8.05 6.51 7.97
C ASN A 31 -7.85 5.41 9.04
N CYS A 32 -7.68 4.16 8.61
CA CYS A 32 -7.49 3.00 9.52
C CYS A 32 -6.02 2.84 9.99
N GLY A 33 -5.04 3.41 9.26
CA GLY A 33 -3.61 3.18 9.51
C GLY A 33 -3.07 1.87 8.91
N PHE A 34 -3.91 1.10 8.22
CA PHE A 34 -3.51 -0.12 7.50
C PHE A 34 -2.37 0.18 6.52
N ARG A 35 -1.33 -0.69 6.50
CA ARG A 35 -0.20 -0.61 5.58
C ARG A 35 0.16 -2.01 5.08
N GLU A 36 0.37 -2.13 3.79
CA GLU A 36 0.82 -3.34 3.12
C GLU A 36 1.97 -2.98 2.18
N GLU A 37 3.07 -3.72 2.25
CA GLU A 37 4.25 -3.51 1.40
C GLU A 37 4.54 -4.81 0.66
N ARG A 38 4.66 -4.73 -0.67
CA ARG A 38 4.98 -5.89 -1.51
C ARG A 38 6.07 -5.52 -2.50
N PRO A 39 7.05 -6.41 -2.77
CA PRO A 39 8.03 -6.17 -3.81
C PRO A 39 7.33 -6.05 -5.17
N SER A 40 7.67 -4.99 -5.91
CA SER A 40 7.17 -4.73 -7.27
C SER A 40 8.00 -5.56 -8.24
N LYS A 41 7.67 -6.85 -8.30
CA LYS A 41 8.38 -7.87 -9.09
C LYS A 41 8.20 -7.67 -10.60
#